data_AF-A0A7V8X7A7-F1
#
_entry.id   AF-A0A7V8X7A7-F1
#
_cell.length_a   1.000
_cell.length_b   1.000
_cell.length_c   1.000
_cell.angle_alpha   90.00
_cell.angle_beta   90.00
_cell.angle_gamma   90.00
#
_symmetry.space_group_name_H-M   'P 1'
#
loop_
_entity.id
_entity.type
_entity.pdbx_description
1 polymer ?
#
loop_
_entity_poly.entity_id
_entity_poly.type
_entity_poly.pdbx_seq_one_letter_code
_entity_poly.pdbx_strand_id
1 'polypeptide(L)'
;MRKRVSGAAESLTLIPASLVRDDPAARLIRDAERQLGMRTTVVTPRSPLSGAVGVYGGRSKWREVQLETGSVRIDSRMLHGHRIGLVSISPDRRQGPFALDLASRFLHPIDRARLIVSPDRARHVADIASGSQPDFWIITTLAGQDRMWLTTTDIIAAELWSLALAERFHDAALEAQAPWEDPTVQRATELELGVRIPADMRLRHGVPGDMPDDIAALIATGCRRLGMKSPANSNERWC
;
A
#
# COMPACT_ATOMS: atom_id res chain seq x y z
N MET A 1 -10.60 -24.84 32.90
CA MET A 1 -11.53 -23.68 32.84
C MET A 1 -10.74 -22.47 32.34
N ARG A 2 -10.68 -22.22 31.02
CA ARG A 2 -9.91 -21.12 30.43
C ARG A 2 -10.76 -19.84 30.47
N LYS A 3 -10.32 -18.83 31.23
CA LYS A 3 -10.90 -17.49 31.23
C LYS A 3 -10.87 -16.94 29.80
N ARG A 4 -12.04 -16.77 29.17
CA ARG A 4 -12.19 -15.93 27.98
C ARG A 4 -11.94 -14.50 28.42
N VAL A 5 -10.76 -13.97 28.11
CA VAL A 5 -10.52 -12.54 28.14
C VAL A 5 -11.40 -11.94 27.04
N SER A 6 -12.48 -11.30 27.44
CA SER A 6 -13.34 -10.46 26.60
C SER A 6 -12.58 -9.16 26.30
N GLY A 7 -11.44 -9.25 25.62
CA GLY A 7 -10.88 -8.12 24.89
C GLY A 7 -11.69 -7.99 23.60
N ALA A 8 -12.18 -6.79 23.29
CA ALA A 8 -12.73 -6.54 21.97
C ALA A 8 -11.71 -7.02 20.94
N ALA A 9 -12.05 -8.04 20.15
CA ALA A 9 -11.11 -8.61 19.18
C ALA A 9 -10.60 -7.47 18.31
N GLU A 10 -9.30 -7.18 18.40
CA GLU A 10 -8.66 -6.19 17.55
C GLU A 10 -9.00 -6.54 16.10
N SER A 11 -9.59 -5.57 15.41
CA SER A 11 -10.04 -5.73 14.04
C SER A 11 -9.00 -5.10 13.13
N LEU A 12 -8.42 -5.92 12.26
CA LEU A 12 -7.47 -5.51 11.24
C LEU A 12 -8.22 -5.12 9.96
N THR A 13 -7.89 -3.99 9.39
CA THR A 13 -8.44 -3.49 8.13
C THR A 13 -7.39 -3.65 7.04
N LEU A 14 -7.62 -4.52 6.07
CA LEU A 14 -6.78 -4.71 4.89
C LEU A 14 -7.29 -3.88 3.73
N ILE A 15 -6.39 -3.13 3.09
CA ILE A 15 -6.70 -2.22 1.99
C ILE A 15 -5.86 -2.64 0.77
N PRO A 16 -6.36 -3.52 -0.10
CA PRO A 16 -5.62 -3.99 -1.26
C PRO A 16 -5.57 -2.95 -2.37
N ALA A 17 -4.37 -2.64 -2.84
CA ALA A 17 -4.11 -1.82 -4.00
C ALA A 17 -4.73 -2.37 -5.28
N SER A 18 -4.87 -3.69 -5.42
CA SER A 18 -5.61 -4.28 -6.55
C SER A 18 -7.07 -3.83 -6.62
N LEU A 19 -7.62 -3.29 -5.53
CA LEU A 19 -9.02 -2.89 -5.36
C LEU A 19 -10.01 -4.05 -5.48
N VAL A 20 -9.52 -5.29 -5.53
CA VAL A 20 -10.33 -6.51 -5.64
C VAL A 20 -10.57 -7.10 -4.25
N ARG A 21 -11.81 -7.51 -3.99
CA ARG A 21 -12.21 -8.07 -2.67
C ARG A 21 -11.54 -9.41 -2.38
N ASP A 22 -11.36 -10.23 -3.41
CA ASP A 22 -10.71 -11.54 -3.35
C ASP A 22 -9.24 -11.49 -3.79
N ASP A 23 -8.54 -10.40 -3.46
CA ASP A 23 -7.11 -10.27 -3.67
C ASP A 23 -6.36 -11.48 -3.06
N PRO A 24 -5.52 -12.20 -3.83
CA PRO A 24 -4.83 -13.39 -3.33
C PRO A 24 -3.98 -13.13 -2.08
N ALA A 25 -3.29 -12.00 -1.99
CA ALA A 25 -2.47 -11.66 -0.83
C ALA A 25 -3.34 -11.34 0.38
N ALA A 26 -4.43 -10.59 0.19
CA ALA A 26 -5.39 -10.33 1.26
C ALA A 26 -6.04 -11.62 1.78
N ARG A 27 -6.32 -12.60 0.91
CA ARG A 27 -6.83 -13.92 1.33
C ARG A 27 -5.81 -14.68 2.18
N LEU A 28 -4.55 -14.74 1.75
CA LEU A 28 -3.48 -15.39 2.52
C LEU A 28 -3.34 -14.79 3.93
N ILE A 29 -3.34 -13.46 4.03
CA ILE A 29 -3.26 -12.77 5.32
C ILE A 29 -4.49 -13.09 6.15
N ARG A 30 -5.70 -12.94 5.60
CA ARG A 30 -6.95 -13.25 6.32
C ARG A 30 -6.99 -14.69 6.83
N ASP A 31 -6.50 -15.65 6.06
CA ASP A 31 -6.50 -17.05 6.46
C ASP A 31 -5.49 -17.31 7.59
N ALA A 32 -4.31 -16.67 7.56
CA ALA A 32 -3.33 -16.72 8.65
C ALA A 32 -3.87 -16.04 9.94
N GLU A 33 -4.45 -14.85 9.81
CA GLU A 33 -5.04 -14.09 10.92
C GLU A 33 -6.21 -14.84 11.58
N ARG A 34 -7.02 -15.55 10.77
CA ARG A 34 -8.10 -16.40 11.27
C ARG A 34 -7.56 -17.55 12.14
N GLN A 35 -6.41 -18.12 11.80
CA GLN A 35 -5.77 -19.15 12.64
C GLN A 35 -5.31 -18.59 13.99
N LEU A 36 -4.97 -17.29 14.02
CA LEU A 36 -4.59 -16.55 15.22
C LEU A 36 -5.81 -16.00 16.01
N GLY A 37 -7.03 -16.23 15.53
CA GLY A 37 -8.26 -15.75 16.17
C GLY A 37 -8.55 -14.26 15.99
N MET A 38 -7.86 -13.61 15.06
CA MET A 38 -8.05 -12.18 14.75
C MET A 38 -9.18 -11.97 13.75
N ARG A 39 -9.81 -10.79 13.80
CA ARG A 39 -10.85 -10.40 12.85
C ARG A 39 -10.26 -9.50 11.79
N THR A 40 -10.37 -9.91 10.54
CA THR A 40 -9.82 -9.17 9.40
C THR A 40 -10.94 -8.73 8.46
N THR A 41 -10.97 -7.44 8.14
CA THR A 41 -11.91 -6.86 7.17
C THR A 41 -11.14 -6.37 5.96
N VAL A 42 -11.51 -6.82 4.77
CA VAL A 42 -10.98 -6.30 3.50
C VAL A 42 -11.88 -5.17 3.02
N VAL A 43 -11.30 -4.00 2.77
CA VAL A 43 -12.03 -2.81 2.33
C VAL A 43 -11.68 -2.52 0.87
N THR A 44 -12.71 -2.46 0.03
CA THR A 44 -12.59 -2.05 -1.37
C THR A 44 -13.38 -0.76 -1.63
N PRO A 45 -12.99 0.05 -2.64
CA PRO A 45 -13.71 1.25 -3.00
C PRO A 45 -15.18 0.95 -3.24
N ARG A 46 -16.05 1.85 -2.80
CA ARG A 46 -17.47 1.71 -3.11
C ARG A 46 -17.70 1.98 -4.59
N SER A 47 -18.70 1.31 -5.18
CA SER A 47 -19.10 1.58 -6.56
C SER A 47 -19.59 3.03 -6.70
N PRO A 48 -19.44 3.66 -7.88
CA PRO A 48 -19.94 5.02 -8.11
C PRO A 48 -21.43 5.17 -7.76
N LEU A 49 -22.23 4.14 -8.04
CA LEU A 49 -23.68 4.09 -7.74
C LEU A 49 -23.99 4.23 -6.24
N SER A 50 -23.10 3.77 -5.36
CA SER A 50 -23.30 3.88 -3.92
C SER A 50 -23.15 5.30 -3.38
N GLY A 51 -22.52 6.20 -4.15
CA GLY A 51 -22.41 7.63 -3.80
C GLY A 51 -23.77 8.35 -3.87
N ALA A 52 -24.64 7.94 -4.78
CA ALA A 52 -25.97 8.53 -4.95
C ALA A 52 -26.95 8.17 -3.80
N VAL A 53 -26.80 6.97 -3.22
CA VAL A 53 -27.71 6.46 -2.17
C VAL A 53 -27.43 7.11 -0.80
N GLY A 54 -26.24 7.68 -0.59
CA GLY A 54 -25.85 8.33 0.67
C GLY A 54 -26.54 9.67 0.96
N VAL A 55 -27.30 10.21 0.01
CA VAL A 55 -27.98 11.52 0.14
C VAL A 55 -29.28 11.41 0.97
N TYR A 56 -29.87 10.22 1.08
CA TYR A 56 -31.14 10.01 1.80
C TYR A 56 -30.93 9.24 3.12
N GLY A 57 -30.70 9.96 4.23
CA GLY A 57 -31.13 9.53 5.57
C GLY A 57 -30.25 8.58 6.40
N GLY A 58 -29.03 8.26 6.00
CA GLY A 58 -28.10 7.44 6.82
C GLY A 58 -26.88 8.22 7.30
N ARG A 59 -26.27 7.83 8.44
CA ARG A 59 -24.94 8.32 8.87
C ARG A 59 -24.00 8.34 7.66
N SER A 60 -23.47 9.51 7.29
CA SER A 60 -22.65 9.67 6.09
C SER A 60 -21.51 8.65 6.11
N LYS A 61 -21.51 7.74 5.14
CA LYS A 61 -20.46 6.71 4.97
C LYS A 61 -19.14 7.32 4.48
N TRP A 62 -19.16 8.62 4.19
CA TRP A 62 -18.04 9.45 3.77
C TRP A 62 -17.66 10.40 4.90
N ARG A 63 -16.38 10.53 5.20
CA ARG A 63 -15.86 11.52 6.13
C ARG A 63 -15.06 12.55 5.36
N GLU A 64 -15.23 13.80 5.74
CA GLU A 64 -14.40 14.88 5.27
C GLU A 64 -13.03 14.81 5.94
N VAL A 65 -11.98 14.93 5.14
CA VAL A 65 -10.57 14.98 5.56
C VAL A 65 -10.03 16.31 5.06
N GLN A 66 -9.48 17.09 5.98
CA GLN A 66 -8.86 18.37 5.69
C GLN A 66 -7.44 18.14 5.17
N LEU A 67 -7.11 18.80 4.07
CA LEU A 67 -5.82 18.79 3.38
C LEU A 67 -5.27 20.24 3.36
N GLU A 68 -4.02 20.41 2.97
CA GLU A 68 -3.44 21.75 2.76
C GLU A 68 -4.20 22.54 1.67
N THR A 69 -4.62 21.84 0.61
CA THR A 69 -5.27 22.41 -0.58
C THR A 69 -6.79 22.51 -0.49
N GLY A 70 -7.41 22.04 0.60
CA GLY A 70 -8.85 22.07 0.80
C GLY A 70 -9.37 20.85 1.55
N SER A 71 -10.58 20.40 1.25
CA SER A 71 -11.14 19.20 1.86
C SER A 71 -11.61 18.18 0.83
N VAL A 72 -11.47 16.90 1.17
CA VAL A 72 -11.93 15.78 0.37
C VAL A 72 -12.76 14.83 1.20
N ARG A 73 -13.66 14.09 0.55
CA ARG A 73 -14.44 13.05 1.23
C ARG A 73 -13.86 11.67 0.96
N ILE A 74 -13.58 10.93 2.02
CA ILE A 74 -13.01 9.58 1.99
C ILE A 74 -14.00 8.59 2.60
N ASP A 75 -14.04 7.35 2.10
CA ASP A 75 -14.83 6.29 2.71
C ASP A 75 -14.39 6.08 4.18
N SER A 76 -15.32 6.23 5.11
CA SER A 76 -15.08 6.06 6.56
C SER A 76 -14.38 4.75 6.92
N ARG A 77 -14.59 3.68 6.14
CA ARG A 77 -13.95 2.37 6.36
C ARG A 77 -12.43 2.39 6.21
N MET A 78 -11.87 3.37 5.49
CA MET A 78 -10.42 3.60 5.37
C MET A 78 -9.82 4.31 6.58
N LEU A 79 -10.66 4.87 7.47
CA LEU A 79 -10.23 5.76 8.54
C LEU A 79 -10.46 5.12 9.93
N HIS A 80 -10.69 3.81 9.99
CA HIS A 80 -11.04 3.11 11.22
C HIS A 80 -10.21 1.83 11.44
N GLY A 81 -9.83 1.60 12.70
CA GLY A 81 -9.06 0.43 13.13
C GLY A 81 -7.58 0.50 12.75
N HIS A 82 -6.88 -0.62 12.94
CA HIS A 82 -5.51 -0.80 12.47
C HIS A 82 -5.54 -1.13 10.98
N ARG A 83 -4.87 -0.32 10.18
CA ARG A 83 -4.97 -0.33 8.73
C ARG A 83 -3.67 -0.83 8.12
N ILE A 84 -3.78 -1.86 7.30
CA ILE A 84 -2.68 -2.36 6.50
C ILE A 84 -2.96 -2.08 5.02
N GLY A 85 -2.09 -1.30 4.39
CA GLY A 85 -2.05 -1.17 2.94
C GLY A 85 -1.37 -2.39 2.31
N LEU A 86 -2.01 -3.02 1.34
CA LEU A 86 -1.46 -4.18 0.63
C LEU A 86 -1.17 -3.83 -0.82
N VAL A 87 0.10 -3.76 -1.21
CA VAL A 87 0.52 -3.48 -2.58
C VAL A 87 1.00 -4.77 -3.24
N SER A 88 0.21 -5.30 -4.17
CA SER A 88 0.55 -6.50 -4.93
C SER A 88 1.10 -6.11 -6.30
N ILE A 89 2.42 -6.29 -6.49
CA ILE A 89 3.12 -5.98 -7.74
C ILE A 89 3.19 -7.24 -8.60
N SER A 90 2.49 -7.21 -9.74
CA SER A 90 2.38 -8.36 -10.65
C SER A 90 2.67 -7.95 -12.10
N PRO A 91 3.69 -8.54 -12.75
CA PRO A 91 4.11 -8.15 -14.11
C PRO A 91 3.08 -8.44 -15.20
N ASP A 92 2.34 -9.53 -15.06
CA ASP A 92 1.23 -9.92 -15.94
C ASP A 92 0.10 -8.90 -15.93
N ARG A 93 -0.15 -8.26 -14.78
CA ARG A 93 -1.27 -7.35 -14.61
C ARG A 93 -0.89 -5.88 -14.78
N ARG A 94 0.41 -5.55 -14.77
CA ARG A 94 0.93 -4.17 -14.70
C ARG A 94 0.15 -3.34 -13.66
N GLN A 95 -0.20 -3.96 -12.53
CA GLN A 95 -1.27 -3.47 -11.66
C GLN A 95 -0.76 -2.77 -10.40
N GLY A 96 -1.57 -1.78 -10.00
CA GLY A 96 -1.63 -1.16 -8.68
C GLY A 96 -1.69 0.37 -8.77
N PRO A 97 -2.64 1.07 -8.12
CA PRO A 97 -2.23 2.25 -7.36
C PRO A 97 -1.06 1.84 -6.45
N PHE A 98 0.01 2.61 -6.43
CA PHE A 98 1.07 2.43 -5.45
C PHE A 98 0.63 2.98 -4.08
N ALA A 99 1.50 2.93 -3.08
CA ALA A 99 1.18 3.27 -1.70
C ALA A 99 0.56 4.68 -1.57
N LEU A 100 1.15 5.68 -2.23
CA LEU A 100 0.67 7.07 -2.20
C LEU A 100 -0.64 7.26 -2.96
N ASP A 101 -0.88 6.54 -4.06
CA ASP A 101 -2.13 6.62 -4.82
C ASP A 101 -3.28 5.83 -4.17
N LEU A 102 -3.01 4.96 -3.19
CA LEU A 102 -4.01 4.05 -2.64
C LEU A 102 -5.24 4.79 -2.09
N ALA A 103 -5.02 5.82 -1.28
CA ALA A 103 -6.09 6.60 -0.65
C ALA A 103 -6.98 7.31 -1.68
N SER A 104 -6.40 7.75 -2.80
CA SER A 104 -7.12 8.44 -3.87
C SER A 104 -8.27 7.59 -4.45
N ARG A 105 -8.10 6.26 -4.41
CA ARG A 105 -9.10 5.27 -4.87
C ARG A 105 -10.29 5.14 -3.94
N PHE A 106 -10.22 5.68 -2.73
CA PHE A 106 -11.31 5.67 -1.74
C PHE A 106 -11.98 7.03 -1.57
N LEU A 107 -11.59 8.01 -2.38
CA LEU A 107 -12.33 9.27 -2.48
C LEU A 107 -13.77 9.04 -2.92
N HIS A 108 -14.64 9.94 -2.47
CA HIS A 108 -15.99 10.12 -3.01
C HIS A 108 -15.94 10.27 -4.54
N PRO A 109 -16.90 9.70 -5.30
CA PRO A 109 -16.84 9.69 -6.76
C PRO A 109 -16.61 11.06 -7.41
N ILE A 110 -17.25 12.11 -6.88
CA ILE A 110 -17.07 13.49 -7.37
C ILE A 110 -15.64 13.98 -7.12
N ASP A 111 -15.08 13.73 -5.94
CA ASP A 111 -13.74 14.23 -5.57
C ASP A 111 -12.67 13.46 -6.37
N ARG A 112 -12.91 12.18 -6.67
CA ARG A 112 -12.08 11.39 -7.57
C ARG A 112 -12.10 11.92 -9.01
N ALA A 113 -13.28 12.25 -9.53
CA ALA A 113 -13.39 12.83 -10.87
C ALA A 113 -12.64 14.16 -10.96
N ARG A 114 -12.74 15.01 -9.93
CA ARG A 114 -11.98 16.26 -9.81
C ARG A 114 -10.47 16.02 -9.78
N LEU A 115 -10.02 15.00 -9.05
CA LEU A 115 -8.61 14.63 -9.00
C LEU A 115 -8.07 14.19 -10.37
N ILE A 116 -8.85 13.42 -11.13
CA ILE A 116 -8.45 12.91 -12.46
C ILE A 116 -8.19 14.06 -13.45
N VAL A 117 -9.03 15.09 -13.42
CA VAL A 117 -8.91 16.24 -14.33
C VAL A 117 -8.01 17.35 -13.78
N SER A 118 -7.42 17.15 -12.61
CA SER A 118 -6.59 18.15 -11.97
C SER A 118 -5.22 18.26 -12.67
N PRO A 119 -4.77 19.47 -13.02
CA PRO A 119 -3.44 19.66 -13.61
C PRO A 119 -2.31 19.34 -12.62
N ASP A 120 -2.58 19.44 -11.31
CA ASP A 120 -1.62 19.15 -10.24
C ASP A 120 -1.99 17.86 -9.48
N ARG A 121 -2.33 16.82 -10.25
CA ARG A 121 -2.78 15.53 -9.69
C ARG A 121 -1.75 14.93 -8.74
N ALA A 122 -0.47 15.01 -9.07
CA ALA A 122 0.61 14.42 -8.27
C ALA A 122 0.65 15.04 -6.87
N ARG A 123 0.52 16.37 -6.79
CA ARG A 123 0.48 17.08 -5.51
C ARG A 123 -0.74 16.69 -4.68
N HIS A 124 -1.92 16.71 -5.31
CA HIS A 124 -3.15 16.33 -4.63
C HIS A 124 -3.13 14.89 -4.10
N VAL A 125 -2.53 13.94 -4.84
CA VAL A 125 -2.40 12.56 -4.38
C VAL A 125 -1.57 12.48 -3.09
N ALA A 126 -0.43 13.15 -3.03
CA ALA A 126 0.40 13.19 -1.83
C ALA A 126 -0.31 13.88 -0.65
N ASP A 127 -0.99 15.01 -0.90
CA ASP A 127 -1.81 15.69 0.11
C ASP A 127 -2.89 14.74 0.65
N ILE A 128 -3.61 14.01 -0.22
CA ILE A 128 -4.63 13.03 0.20
C ILE A 128 -4.02 11.91 1.05
N ALA A 129 -2.86 11.39 0.65
CA ALA A 129 -2.16 10.33 1.37
C ALA A 129 -1.80 10.77 2.80
N SER A 130 -1.39 12.03 2.99
CA SER A 130 -1.07 12.61 4.30
C SER A 130 -2.20 12.49 5.32
N GLY A 131 -3.45 12.68 4.88
CA GLY A 131 -4.62 12.64 5.74
C GLY A 131 -5.22 11.25 5.96
N SER A 132 -4.72 10.21 5.28
CA SER A 132 -5.41 8.91 5.22
C SER A 132 -4.50 7.68 5.12
N GLN A 133 -3.23 7.82 5.53
CA GLN A 133 -2.25 6.74 5.49
C GLN A 133 -2.64 5.52 6.35
N PRO A 134 -2.47 4.29 5.84
CA PRO A 134 -2.38 3.07 6.64
C PRO A 134 -1.28 3.15 7.70
N ASP A 135 -1.43 2.34 8.75
CA ASP A 135 -0.46 2.28 9.85
C ASP A 135 0.73 1.35 9.52
N PHE A 136 0.54 0.47 8.54
CA PHE A 136 1.52 -0.52 8.11
C PHE A 136 1.32 -0.85 6.62
N TRP A 137 2.41 -1.20 5.95
CA TRP A 137 2.41 -1.57 4.55
C TRP A 137 2.97 -2.97 4.36
N ILE A 138 2.32 -3.74 3.49
CA ILE A 138 2.82 -5.01 2.99
C ILE A 138 2.86 -4.92 1.47
N ILE A 139 4.06 -5.01 0.91
CA ILE A 139 4.32 -5.08 -0.51
C ILE A 139 4.63 -6.54 -0.85
N THR A 140 4.00 -7.07 -1.89
CA THR A 140 4.21 -8.46 -2.29
C THR A 140 4.33 -8.58 -3.80
N THR A 141 5.19 -9.49 -4.23
CA THR A 141 5.40 -9.80 -5.63
C THR A 141 5.79 -11.26 -5.79
N LEU A 142 5.53 -11.81 -6.98
CA LEU A 142 6.03 -13.13 -7.36
C LEU A 142 7.41 -13.00 -8.01
N ALA A 143 8.26 -13.99 -7.74
CA ALA A 143 9.56 -14.20 -8.39
C ALA A 143 9.67 -15.70 -8.68
N GLY A 144 9.59 -16.08 -9.95
CA GLY A 144 9.39 -17.49 -10.32
C GLY A 144 8.10 -18.05 -9.70
N GLN A 145 8.23 -19.12 -8.92
CA GLN A 145 7.12 -19.73 -8.17
C GLN A 145 6.97 -19.19 -6.75
N ASP A 146 7.91 -18.38 -6.30
CA ASP A 146 7.99 -17.91 -4.92
C ASP A 146 7.41 -16.52 -4.74
N ARG A 147 7.01 -16.23 -3.51
CA ARG A 147 6.47 -14.95 -3.12
C ARG A 147 7.45 -14.21 -2.22
N MET A 148 7.80 -13.00 -2.62
CA MET A 148 8.47 -12.03 -1.78
C MET A 148 7.44 -11.20 -1.04
N TRP A 149 7.74 -10.91 0.21
CA TRP A 149 7.00 -10.00 1.08
C TRP A 149 7.96 -8.96 1.62
N LEU A 150 7.55 -7.71 1.54
CA LEU A 150 8.24 -6.59 2.13
C LEU A 150 7.26 -5.86 3.01
N THR A 151 7.72 -5.43 4.18
CA THR A 151 6.89 -4.71 5.13
C THR A 151 7.59 -3.48 5.66
N THR A 152 6.86 -2.39 5.85
CA THR A 152 7.36 -1.12 6.36
C THR A 152 6.22 -0.33 7.00
N THR A 153 6.55 0.61 7.89
CA THR A 153 5.61 1.60 8.41
C THR A 153 5.66 2.92 7.63
N ASP A 154 6.72 3.13 6.84
CA ASP A 154 6.96 4.32 6.04
C ASP A 154 6.27 4.20 4.68
N ILE A 155 5.36 5.14 4.40
CA ILE A 155 4.59 5.19 3.15
C ILE A 155 5.47 5.52 1.94
N ILE A 156 6.51 6.35 2.10
CA ILE A 156 7.45 6.67 1.03
C ILE A 156 8.32 5.44 0.75
N ALA A 157 8.73 4.71 1.79
CA ALA A 157 9.41 3.42 1.59
C ALA A 157 8.55 2.42 0.83
N ALA A 158 7.28 2.31 1.20
CA ALA A 158 6.32 1.45 0.52
C ALA A 158 6.15 1.86 -0.96
N GLU A 159 6.03 3.16 -1.24
CA GLU A 159 5.91 3.71 -2.59
C GLU A 159 7.14 3.38 -3.44
N LEU A 160 8.31 3.76 -2.94
CA LEU A 160 9.56 3.65 -3.66
C LEU A 160 9.93 2.19 -3.98
N TRP A 161 9.67 1.27 -3.05
CA TRP A 161 9.81 -0.16 -3.32
C TRP A 161 8.80 -0.66 -4.35
N SER A 162 7.57 -0.15 -4.30
CA SER A 162 6.54 -0.50 -5.28
C SER A 162 6.94 -0.05 -6.69
N LEU A 163 7.45 1.18 -6.81
CA LEU A 163 7.99 1.75 -8.06
C LEU A 163 9.19 0.94 -8.56
N ALA A 164 10.18 0.69 -7.70
CA ALA A 164 11.37 -0.07 -8.08
C ALA A 164 11.04 -1.50 -8.54
N LEU A 165 10.06 -2.16 -7.89
CA LEU A 165 9.62 -3.48 -8.33
C LEU A 165 8.78 -3.41 -9.61
N ALA A 166 8.01 -2.34 -9.83
CA ALA A 166 7.20 -2.13 -11.03
C ALA A 166 8.04 -1.84 -12.28
N GLU A 167 9.30 -1.41 -12.14
CA GLU A 167 10.21 -1.22 -13.28
C GLU A 167 10.35 -2.47 -14.16
N ARG A 168 10.18 -3.66 -13.59
CA ARG A 168 10.16 -4.93 -14.34
C ARG A 168 9.07 -4.98 -15.43
N PHE A 169 8.11 -4.05 -15.41
CA PHE A 169 7.05 -3.93 -16.41
C PHE A 169 7.51 -3.19 -17.67
N HIS A 170 8.62 -2.45 -17.59
CA HIS A 170 9.17 -1.62 -18.64
C HIS A 170 10.32 -2.33 -19.35
N ASP A 171 10.52 -2.00 -20.63
CA ASP A 171 11.63 -2.52 -21.42
C ASP A 171 12.96 -1.97 -20.87
N ALA A 172 14.02 -2.80 -20.83
CA ALA A 172 15.32 -2.44 -20.26
C ALA A 172 16.01 -1.28 -21.01
N ALA A 173 15.55 -0.98 -22.23
CA ALA A 173 16.03 0.13 -23.05
C ALA A 173 15.43 1.50 -22.67
N LEU A 174 14.42 1.56 -21.80
CA LEU A 174 13.87 2.81 -21.31
C LEU A 174 14.72 3.32 -20.13
N GLU A 175 15.31 4.51 -20.29
CA GLU A 175 15.83 5.28 -19.15
C GLU A 175 14.65 5.59 -18.23
N ALA A 176 14.46 4.75 -17.22
CA ALA A 176 13.43 4.97 -16.21
C ALA A 176 13.94 6.02 -15.22
N GLN A 177 13.18 7.11 -15.13
CA GLN A 177 13.23 8.11 -14.07
C GLN A 177 13.46 7.43 -12.72
N ALA A 178 14.40 7.94 -11.93
CA ALA A 178 14.68 7.33 -10.63
C ALA A 178 13.41 7.43 -9.74
N PRO A 179 13.11 6.44 -8.88
CA PRO A 179 11.91 6.50 -8.04
C PRO A 179 11.78 7.79 -7.20
N TRP A 180 12.90 8.40 -6.83
CA TRP A 180 12.96 9.67 -6.08
C TRP A 180 12.63 10.91 -6.90
N GLU A 181 12.71 10.81 -8.22
CA GLU A 181 12.36 11.90 -9.14
C GLU A 181 10.84 11.95 -9.41
N ASP A 182 10.08 10.95 -8.95
CA ASP A 182 8.63 10.93 -9.09
C ASP A 182 7.99 12.15 -8.39
N PRO A 183 7.17 12.96 -9.08
CA PRO A 183 6.59 14.16 -8.49
C PRO A 183 5.71 13.91 -7.25
N THR A 184 5.05 12.75 -7.16
CA THR A 184 4.25 12.38 -5.99
C THR A 184 5.15 12.01 -4.81
N VAL A 185 6.27 11.32 -5.04
CA VAL A 185 7.30 11.06 -4.01
C VAL A 185 7.94 12.35 -3.50
N GLN A 186 8.32 13.26 -4.41
CA GLN A 186 8.91 14.56 -4.03
C GLN A 186 7.95 15.34 -3.15
N ARG A 187 6.67 15.45 -3.56
CA ARG A 187 5.67 16.13 -2.76
C ARG A 187 5.43 15.43 -1.41
N ALA A 188 5.35 14.10 -1.38
CA ALA A 188 5.19 13.38 -0.12
C ALA A 188 6.36 13.63 0.84
N THR A 189 7.56 13.81 0.30
CA THR A 189 8.76 14.18 1.06
C THR A 189 8.66 15.60 1.61
N GLU A 190 8.19 16.57 0.81
CA GLU A 190 7.91 17.95 1.28
C GLU A 190 6.87 18.01 2.39
N LEU A 191 5.90 17.08 2.38
CA LEU A 191 4.88 16.93 3.41
C LEU A 191 5.35 16.13 4.63
N GLU A 192 6.64 15.77 4.69
CA GLU A 192 7.26 14.99 5.77
C GLU A 192 6.57 13.63 6.04
N LEU A 193 6.01 12.98 5.00
CA LEU A 193 5.28 11.70 5.15
C LEU A 193 6.16 10.50 5.49
N GLY A 194 7.47 10.68 5.52
CA GLY A 194 8.44 9.68 5.97
C GLY A 194 9.64 9.62 5.04
N VAL A 195 10.85 9.67 5.59
CA VAL A 195 12.07 9.24 4.90
C VAL A 195 12.92 8.47 5.92
N ARG A 196 12.36 7.40 6.46
CA ARG A 196 13.01 6.52 7.47
C ARG A 196 13.50 5.21 6.85
N ILE A 197 13.84 5.24 5.58
CA ILE A 197 14.39 4.11 4.84
C ILE A 197 15.87 4.01 5.24
N PRO A 198 16.34 3.00 6.02
CA PRO A 198 15.98 1.58 6.02
C PRO A 198 15.49 0.98 7.36
N ALA A 199 15.36 1.76 8.44
CA ALA A 199 15.25 1.24 9.80
C ALA A 199 13.96 0.48 10.13
N ASP A 200 12.91 0.68 9.35
CA ASP A 200 11.60 0.07 9.58
C ASP A 200 11.25 -1.02 8.57
N MET A 201 12.20 -1.35 7.68
CA MET A 201 11.99 -2.25 6.57
C MET A 201 12.30 -3.70 6.93
N ARG A 202 11.41 -4.61 6.56
CA ARG A 202 11.64 -6.05 6.70
C ARG A 202 11.27 -6.77 5.43
N LEU A 203 12.15 -7.67 5.02
CA LEU A 203 11.96 -8.50 3.84
C LEU A 203 11.86 -9.97 4.26
N ARG A 204 10.95 -10.70 3.62
CA ARG A 204 10.77 -12.14 3.79
C ARG A 204 10.43 -12.78 2.44
N HIS A 205 10.80 -14.04 2.28
CA HIS A 205 10.39 -14.87 1.15
C HIS A 205 9.77 -16.18 1.62
N GLY A 206 9.02 -16.84 0.74
CA GLY A 206 8.15 -17.96 1.11
C GLY A 206 8.85 -19.30 1.37
N VAL A 207 10.14 -19.44 1.01
CA VAL A 207 10.83 -20.75 1.05
C VAL A 207 11.82 -20.78 2.22
N PRO A 208 11.76 -21.80 3.10
CA PRO A 208 12.82 -22.03 4.06
C PRO A 208 14.11 -22.45 3.34
N GLY A 209 15.23 -21.75 3.56
CA GLY A 209 16.53 -22.10 2.99
C GLY A 209 17.22 -20.93 2.31
N ASP A 210 18.10 -21.25 1.37
CA ASP A 210 18.83 -20.27 0.57
C ASP A 210 17.86 -19.43 -0.27
N MET A 211 18.21 -18.16 -0.46
CA MET A 211 17.39 -17.24 -1.23
C MET A 211 17.45 -17.63 -2.71
N PRO A 212 16.31 -17.84 -3.39
CA PRO A 212 16.31 -18.08 -4.83
C PRO A 212 16.92 -16.90 -5.61
N ASP A 213 17.63 -17.18 -6.70
CA ASP A 213 18.30 -16.16 -7.52
C ASP A 213 17.34 -15.06 -8.01
N ASP A 214 16.12 -15.45 -8.40
CA ASP A 214 15.09 -14.51 -8.82
C ASP A 214 14.70 -13.53 -7.71
N ILE A 215 14.60 -14.01 -6.47
CA ILE A 215 14.32 -13.17 -5.29
C ILE A 215 15.52 -12.25 -5.02
N ALA A 216 16.74 -12.79 -5.06
CA ALA A 216 17.96 -12.02 -4.85
C ALA A 216 18.09 -10.90 -5.88
N ALA A 217 17.79 -11.17 -7.15
CA ALA A 217 17.80 -10.19 -8.23
C ALA A 217 16.77 -9.07 -7.99
N LEU A 218 15.57 -9.39 -7.52
CA LEU A 218 14.54 -8.40 -7.19
C LEU A 218 14.96 -7.50 -6.02
N ILE A 219 15.54 -8.08 -4.97
CA ILE A 219 16.07 -7.32 -3.84
C ILE A 219 17.18 -6.40 -4.33
N ALA A 220 18.17 -6.93 -5.05
CA ALA A 220 19.29 -6.14 -5.57
C ALA A 220 18.80 -4.99 -6.47
N THR A 221 17.75 -5.21 -7.25
CA THR A 221 17.12 -4.18 -8.09
C THR A 221 16.48 -3.09 -7.24
N GLY A 222 15.63 -3.48 -6.27
CA GLY A 222 15.02 -2.55 -5.32
C GLY A 222 16.06 -1.74 -4.56
N CYS A 223 17.06 -2.40 -3.98
CA CYS A 223 18.12 -1.72 -3.24
C CYS A 223 18.89 -0.71 -4.11
N ARG A 224 19.30 -1.11 -5.32
CA ARG A 224 20.03 -0.24 -6.24
C ARG A 224 19.24 1.02 -6.58
N ARG A 225 17.95 0.90 -6.87
CA ARG A 225 17.08 2.03 -7.20
C ARG A 225 16.84 2.98 -6.02
N LEU A 226 16.94 2.44 -4.81
CA LEU A 226 16.84 3.22 -3.58
C LEU A 226 18.20 3.73 -3.10
N GLY A 227 19.29 3.50 -3.84
CA GLY A 227 20.65 3.86 -3.43
C GLY A 227 21.15 3.07 -2.21
N MET A 228 20.53 1.92 -1.91
CA MET A 228 20.87 1.06 -0.79
C MET A 228 21.80 -0.08 -1.22
N LYS A 229 22.63 -0.55 -0.29
CA LYS A 229 23.42 -1.77 -0.48
C LYS A 229 22.50 -2.99 -0.40
N SER A 230 22.64 -3.94 -1.33
CA SER A 230 21.94 -5.22 -1.26
C SER A 230 22.42 -6.01 -0.02
N PRO A 231 21.53 -6.66 0.73
CA PRO A 231 21.93 -7.47 1.88
C PRO A 231 22.58 -8.74 1.36
N ALA A 232 23.49 -9.29 2.16
CA ALA A 232 24.13 -10.57 1.84
C ALA A 232 23.19 -11.76 2.12
N ASN A 233 22.20 -11.59 3.02
CA ASN A 233 21.32 -12.67 3.49
C ASN A 233 19.83 -12.28 3.60
N SER A 234 18.93 -13.27 3.45
CA SER A 234 17.47 -13.10 3.46
C SER A 234 16.84 -12.80 4.83
N ASN A 235 17.54 -13.12 5.93
CA ASN A 235 17.06 -12.94 7.30
C ASN A 235 17.61 -11.69 7.98
N GLU A 236 18.42 -10.89 7.29
CA GLU A 236 18.93 -9.64 7.84
C GLU A 236 17.79 -8.64 8.00
N ARG A 237 17.65 -8.11 9.23
CA ARG A 237 16.86 -6.90 9.46
C ARG A 237 17.61 -5.74 8.84
N TRP A 238 16.90 -4.92 8.07
CA TRP A 238 17.38 -3.61 7.67
C TRP A 238 17.31 -2.72 8.92
N CYS A 239 18.45 -2.16 9.33
CA CYS A 239 18.60 -1.28 10.51
C CYS A 239 18.53 0.19 10.12
#